data_AF-A0A1V6IPA0-F1
#
_entry.id   AF-A0A1V6IPA0-F1
#
_cell.length_a   1.000
_cell.length_b   1.000
_cell.length_c   1.000
_cell.angle_alpha   90.00
_cell.angle_beta   90.00
_cell.angle_gamma   90.00
#
_symmetry.space_group_name_H-M   'P 1'
#
loop_
_entity.id
_entity.type
_entity.pdbx_description
1 polymer ?
#
loop_
_entity_poly.entity_id
_entity_poly.type
_entity_poly.pdbx_seq_one_letter_code
_entity_poly.pdbx_strand_id
1 'polypeptide(L)' 'MTYKELLEKQIGRECTFTASHTKCVINFGAAEPFASEGIIENVTDDYVIIKSQSSTMIYLLVNTSISY' A
#
# COMPACT_ATOMS: atom_id res chain seq x y z
N MET A 1 15.23 8.17 7.34
CA MET A 1 14.12 7.21 7.16
C MET A 1 14.21 6.67 5.76
N THR A 2 14.32 5.36 5.65
CA THR A 2 14.19 4.68 4.36
C THR A 2 12.71 4.58 3.97
N TYR A 3 12.44 4.42 2.67
CA TYR A 3 11.08 4.27 2.16
C TYR A 3 10.36 3.06 2.80
N LYS A 4 11.11 1.98 3.07
CA LYS A 4 10.67 0.83 3.87
C LYS A 4 10.17 1.23 5.26
N GLU A 5 10.96 1.97 6.05
CA GLU A 5 10.56 2.39 7.40
C GLU A 5 9.28 3.26 7.40
N LEU A 6 9.06 4.04 6.33
CA LEU A 6 7.81 4.80 6.18
C LEU A 6 6.61 3.88 5.94
N LEU A 7 6.78 2.85 5.12
CA LEU A 7 5.76 1.84 4.82
C LEU A 7 5.48 0.93 6.02
N GLU A 8 6.50 0.52 6.76
CA GLU A 8 6.35 -0.30 7.98
C GLU A 8 5.46 0.41 9.02
N LYS A 9 5.56 1.74 9.12
CA LYS A 9 4.67 2.55 9.96
C LYS A 9 3.22 2.59 9.47
N GLN A 10 2.95 2.14 8.25
CA GLN A 10 1.61 2.07 7.66
C GLN A 10 1.04 0.65 7.66
N ILE A 11 1.69 -0.33 8.30
CA ILE A 11 1.09 -1.65 8.48
C ILE A 11 -0.26 -1.49 9.21
N GLY A 12 -1.32 -2.05 8.64
CA GLY A 12 -2.70 -1.90 9.09
C GLY A 12 -3.45 -0.71 8.48
N ARG A 13 -2.82 0.12 7.65
CA ARG A 13 -3.50 1.19 6.89
C ARG A 13 -3.99 0.73 5.53
N GLU A 14 -5.04 1.40 5.08
CA GLU A 14 -5.67 1.21 3.79
C GLU A 14 -4.83 1.86 2.68
N CYS A 15 -4.87 1.23 1.51
CA CYS A 15 -4.20 1.68 0.31
C CYS A 15 -5.10 1.46 -0.91
N THR A 16 -4.84 2.22 -1.96
CA THR A 16 -5.63 2.20 -3.19
C THR A 16 -4.75 1.67 -4.31
N PHE A 17 -5.30 0.80 -5.14
CA PHE A 17 -4.58 0.33 -6.30
C PHE A 17 -4.74 1.33 -7.45
N THR A 18 -3.70 1.43 -8.27
CA THR A 18 -3.87 2.07 -9.59
C THR A 18 -4.77 1.19 -10.46
N ALA A 19 -5.50 1.78 -11.40
CA ALA A 19 -6.46 1.06 -12.28
C ALA A 19 -5.87 -0.15 -13.03
N SER A 20 -4.54 -0.24 -13.15
CA SER A 20 -3.83 -1.37 -13.77
C SER A 20 -3.40 -2.46 -12.78
N HIS A 21 -3.65 -2.31 -11.48
CA HIS A 21 -3.15 -3.16 -10.38
C HIS A 21 -1.62 -3.39 -10.41
N THR A 22 -0.87 -2.52 -11.09
CA THR A 22 0.59 -2.62 -11.19
C THR A 22 1.30 -1.86 -10.09
N LYS A 23 0.59 -0.93 -9.44
CA LYS A 23 1.11 -0.09 -8.36
C LYS A 23 0.10 0.08 -7.24
N CYS A 24 0.60 0.12 -6.01
CA CYS A 24 -0.14 0.46 -4.83
C CYS A 24 0.19 1.90 -4.40
N VAL A 25 -0.85 2.73 -4.21
CA VAL A 25 -0.72 4.10 -3.72
C VAL A 25 -1.28 4.16 -2.29
N ILE A 26 -0.44 4.60 -1.36
CA ILE A 26 -0.82 4.82 0.03
C ILE A 26 -1.09 6.31 0.17
N ASN A 27 -2.36 6.66 0.31
CA ASN A 27 -2.81 8.06 0.40
C ASN A 27 -2.80 8.51 1.87
N PHE A 28 -1.99 9.52 2.18
CA PHE A 28 -1.91 10.13 3.50
C PHE A 28 -2.86 11.33 3.56
N GLY A 29 -3.83 11.32 4.48
CA GLY A 29 -4.59 12.52 4.83
C GLY A 29 -5.64 12.98 3.80
N ALA A 30 -5.86 12.24 2.72
CA ALA A 30 -6.91 12.57 1.78
C ALA A 30 -8.28 12.16 2.35
N ALA A 31 -9.20 13.14 2.41
CA ALA A 31 -10.59 12.87 2.71
C ALA A 31 -11.17 11.94 1.62
N GLU A 32 -11.95 10.95 2.05
CA GLU A 32 -12.67 9.98 1.22
C GLU A 32 -13.30 10.57 -0.06
N PRO A 33 -13.42 9.80 -1.16
CA PRO A 33 -13.64 8.35 -1.17
C PRO A 33 -12.58 7.63 -2.01
N PHE A 34 -11.41 7.39 -1.43
CA PHE A 34 -10.55 6.37 -1.99
C PHE A 34 -11.13 5.03 -1.58
N ALA A 35 -11.57 4.23 -2.56
CA ALA A 35 -12.00 2.87 -2.28
C ALA A 35 -10.85 2.17 -1.55
N SER A 36 -11.10 1.77 -0.31
CA SER A 36 -10.17 0.95 0.45
C SER A 36 -10.08 -0.42 -0.21
N GLU A 37 -9.15 -0.55 -1.15
CA GLU A 37 -9.03 -1.76 -1.95
C GLU A 37 -8.13 -2.79 -1.26
N GLY A 38 -7.20 -2.36 -0.39
CA GLY A 38 -6.39 -3.29 0.40
C GLY A 38 -5.76 -2.65 1.63
N ILE A 39 -5.35 -3.49 2.58
CA ILE A 39 -4.67 -3.13 3.82
C ILE A 39 -3.24 -3.65 3.77
N ILE A 40 -2.26 -2.83 4.13
CA ILE A 40 -0.87 -3.28 4.23
C ILE A 40 -0.76 -4.26 5.39
N GLU A 41 -0.48 -5.53 5.09
CA GLU A 41 -0.34 -6.58 6.10
C GLU A 41 1.11 -6.67 6.59
N ASN A 42 2.07 -6.54 5.67
CA ASN A 42 3.49 -6.62 6.00
C ASN A 42 4.35 -5.89 4.95
N VAL A 43 5.55 -5.46 5.36
CA VAL A 43 6.54 -4.80 4.52
C VAL A 43 7.88 -5.49 4.76
N THR A 44 8.51 -5.94 3.69
CA THR A 44 9.85 -6.56 3.72
C THR A 44 10.88 -5.62 3.09
N ASP A 45 12.12 -6.08 2.84
CA ASP A 45 13.13 -5.27 2.15
C ASP A 45 12.89 -5.13 0.64
N ASP A 46 12.13 -6.06 0.03
CA ASP A 46 11.91 -6.09 -1.42
C ASP A 46 10.44 -5.92 -1.83
N TYR A 47 9.50 -6.32 -0.97
CA TYR A 47 8.07 -6.34 -1.29
C TYR A 47 7.17 -5.94 -0.12
N VAL A 48 5.97 -5.50 -0.46
CA VAL A 48 4.85 -5.13 0.41
C VAL A 48 3.73 -6.13 0.18
N ILE A 49 3.22 -6.70 1.26
CA ILE A 49 2.08 -7.61 1.27
C ILE A 49 0.84 -6.79 1.60
N ILE A 50 -0.15 -6.85 0.70
CA ILE A 50 -1.40 -6.12 0.82
C ILE A 50 -2.54 -7.12 0.82
N LYS A 51 -3.36 -7.08 1.86
CA LYS A 51 -4.56 -7.88 1.99
C LYS A 51 -5.77 -7.10 1.49
N SER A 52 -6.32 -7.52 0.37
CA SER A 52 -7.63 -7.07 -0.11
C SER A 52 -8.73 -7.98 0.45
N GLN A 53 -9.99 -7.55 0.39
CA GLN A 53 -11.15 -8.31 0.88
C GLN A 53 -11.27 -9.70 0.26
N SER A 54 -10.77 -9.88 -0.97
CA SER A 54 -10.88 -11.14 -1.71
C SER A 54 -9.56 -11.89 -1.90
N SER A 55 -8.42 -11.22 -1.77
CA SER A 55 -7.09 -11.78 -2.12
C SER A 55 -5.95 -11.09 -1.39
N THR A 56 -4.86 -11.81 -1.19
CA THR A 56 -3.56 -11.22 -0.81
C THR A 56 -2.76 -10.90 -2.07
N MET A 57 -2.31 -9.66 -2.20
CA MET A 57 -1.49 -9.17 -3.31
C MET A 57 -0.09 -8.83 -2.79
N ILE A 58 0.93 -9.12 -3.61
CA ILE A 58 2.33 -8.82 -3.28
C ILE A 58 2.84 -7.82 -4.31
N TYR A 59 3.30 -6.67 -3.84
CA TYR A 59 3.87 -5.60 -4.67
C TYR A 59 5.34 -5.44 -4.33
N LEU A 60 6.20 -5.23 -5.34
CA LEU A 60 7.57 -4.78 -5.07
C LEU A 60 7.54 -3.40 -4.42
N LEU A 61 8.50 -3.10 -3.56
CA LEU A 61 8.65 -1.79 -2.91
C LEU A 61 8.74 -0.64 -3.93
N VAL A 62 9.39 -0.87 -5.08
CA VAL A 62 9.47 0.11 -6.18
C VAL A 62 8.13 0.37 -6.88
N ASN A 63 7.17 -0.55 -6.71
CA ASN A 63 5.82 -0.45 -7.25
C ASN A 63 4.83 0.11 -6.23
N THR A 64 5.29 0.48 -5.03
CA THR A 64 4.48 1.25 -4.09
C THR A 64 4.85 2.72 -4.18
N SER A 65 3.86 3.59 -3.94
CA SER A 65 4.08 5.02 -3.84
C SER A 65 3.26 5.59 -2.69
N ILE A 66 3.84 6.56 -1.98
CA ILE A 66 3.18 7.30 -0.92
C ILE A 66 2.74 8.64 -1.52
N SER A 67 1.46 8.97 -1.44
CA SER A 67 0.92 10.27 -1.84
C SER A 67 0.44 11.04 -0.61
N TYR A 68 0.70 12.35 -0.57
CA TYR A 68 0.25 13.28 0.47
C TYR A 68 -0.88 14.17 -0.05
#